data_AF-A0A7M2QX28-F1
#
_entry.id   AF-A0A7M2QX28-F1
#
_cell.length_a   1.000
_cell.length_b   1.000
_cell.length_c   1.000
_cell.angle_alpha   90.00
_cell.angle_beta   90.00
_cell.angle_gamma   90.00
#
_symmetry.space_group_name_H-M   'P 1'
#
loop_
_entity.id
_entity.type
_entity.pdbx_description
1 polymer ?
#
loop_
_entity_poly.entity_id
_entity_poly.type
_entity_poly.pdbx_seq_one_letter_code
_entity_poly.pdbx_strand_id
1 'polypeptide(L)'
;MSVVAINMMNAFTIEKLRDNAISNEQILEGLEKQQMENWKENDPTLNLEDLVALYQDDKNTLESALTQGYSVKFLTFNGLKSLLKFRFHKIEGEDYQLCDSGIMDLNLSKEEQPILEQMLSINWYIQANTNESSINVLLK
;
A
#
# COMPACT_ATOMS: atom_id res chain seq x y z
N MET A 1 8.29 0.14 15.66
CA MET A 1 8.23 1.62 15.58
C MET A 1 6.90 1.99 14.97
N SER A 2 6.21 3.02 15.47
CA SER A 2 4.98 3.49 14.83
C SER A 2 5.36 4.22 13.54
N VAL A 3 4.71 3.87 12.43
CA VAL A 3 4.89 4.55 11.15
C VAL A 3 3.83 5.62 10.97
N VAL A 4 4.05 6.54 10.02
CA VAL A 4 3.07 7.57 9.69
C VAL A 4 1.81 6.92 9.10
N ALA A 5 0.65 7.54 9.35
CA ALA A 5 -0.61 7.10 8.78
C ALA A 5 -1.00 8.04 7.62
N ILE A 6 -1.22 7.48 6.44
CA ILE A 6 -1.64 8.21 5.25
C ILE A 6 -3.04 7.80 4.81
N ASN A 7 -3.69 8.64 4.00
CA ASN A 7 -4.98 8.27 3.42
C ASN A 7 -4.81 7.16 2.36
N MET A 8 -5.91 6.51 2.00
CA MET A 8 -5.89 5.40 1.03
C MET A 8 -5.39 5.83 -0.36
N MET A 9 -5.76 7.03 -0.82
CA MET A 9 -5.39 7.49 -2.16
C MET A 9 -3.89 7.73 -2.28
N ASN A 10 -3.26 8.26 -1.24
CA ASN A 10 -1.82 8.39 -1.15
C ASN A 10 -1.13 7.04 -1.16
N ALA A 11 -1.64 6.07 -0.38
CA ALA A 11 -1.10 4.71 -0.39
C ALA A 11 -1.17 4.08 -1.79
N PHE A 12 -2.33 4.15 -2.46
CA PHE A 12 -2.48 3.62 -3.81
C PHE A 12 -1.58 4.31 -4.82
N THR A 13 -1.48 5.64 -4.76
CA THR A 13 -0.65 6.41 -5.69
C THR A 13 0.81 6.01 -5.52
N ILE A 14 1.30 5.88 -4.28
CA ILE A 14 2.66 5.42 -3.99
C ILE A 14 2.90 4.01 -4.55
N GLU A 15 2.01 3.05 -4.30
CA GLU A 15 2.22 1.68 -4.79
C GLU A 15 2.10 1.57 -6.31
N LYS A 16 1.20 2.33 -6.95
CA LYS A 16 1.14 2.41 -8.42
C LYS A 16 2.41 2.99 -9.02
N LEU A 17 2.99 4.03 -8.41
CA LEU A 17 4.26 4.60 -8.87
C LEU A 17 5.39 3.56 -8.76
N ARG A 18 5.45 2.83 -7.64
CA ARG A 18 6.43 1.74 -7.43
C ARG A 18 6.25 0.58 -8.40
N ASP A 19 5.01 0.17 -8.67
CA ASP A 19 4.65 -0.86 -9.66
C ASP A 19 5.10 -0.44 -11.08
N ASN A 20 5.08 0.87 -11.37
CA ASN A 20 5.62 1.47 -12.60
C ASN A 20 7.13 1.78 -12.54
N ALA A 21 7.87 1.15 -11.62
CA ALA A 21 9.32 1.29 -11.44
C ALA A 21 9.81 2.72 -11.13
N ILE A 22 8.96 3.56 -10.54
CA ILE A 22 9.34 4.89 -10.05
C ILE A 22 9.81 4.74 -8.61
N SER A 23 11.08 5.03 -8.36
CA SER A 23 11.70 4.90 -7.03
C SER A 23 11.19 5.98 -6.07
N ASN A 24 11.33 5.74 -4.76
CA ASN A 24 10.95 6.71 -3.73
C ASN A 24 11.66 8.06 -3.91
N GLU A 25 12.93 8.04 -4.32
CA GLU A 25 13.73 9.23 -4.60
C GLU A 25 13.18 9.99 -5.80
N GLN A 26 12.82 9.27 -6.87
CA GLN A 26 12.18 9.85 -8.05
C GLN A 26 10.82 10.46 -7.71
N ILE A 27 10.04 9.83 -6.83
CA ILE A 27 8.77 10.40 -6.35
C ILE A 27 9.01 11.76 -5.68
N LEU A 28 9.96 11.83 -4.74
CA LEU A 28 10.28 13.08 -4.04
C LEU A 28 10.83 14.16 -4.96
N GLU A 29 11.78 13.80 -5.84
CA GLU A 29 12.40 14.71 -6.80
C GLU A 29 11.38 15.23 -7.82
N GLY A 30 10.49 14.37 -8.32
CA GLY A 30 9.42 14.74 -9.25
C GLY A 30 8.41 15.70 -8.63
N LEU A 31 8.05 15.50 -7.37
CA LEU A 31 7.19 16.42 -6.62
C LEU A 31 7.87 17.77 -6.36
N GLU A 32 9.16 17.75 -6.00
CA GLU A 32 9.96 18.97 -5.76
C GLU A 32 10.13 19.81 -7.03
N LYS A 33 10.48 19.17 -8.15
CA LYS A 33 10.73 19.83 -9.44
C LYS A 33 9.48 20.03 -10.28
N GLN A 34 8.33 19.52 -9.82
CA GLN A 34 7.06 19.49 -10.56
C GLN A 34 7.17 18.75 -11.92
N GLN A 35 7.98 17.69 -11.97
CA GLN A 35 8.26 16.90 -13.18
C GLN A 35 7.66 15.50 -13.06
N MET A 36 6.34 15.41 -13.26
CA MET A 36 5.56 14.17 -13.07
C MET A 36 4.73 13.79 -14.30
N GLU A 37 4.89 14.52 -15.40
CA GLU A 37 4.06 14.42 -16.61
C GLU A 37 4.13 13.01 -17.22
N ASN A 38 5.34 12.43 -17.23
CA ASN A 38 5.61 11.10 -17.77
C ASN A 38 5.09 9.96 -16.88
N TRP A 39 4.76 10.20 -15.60
CA TRP A 39 4.28 9.13 -14.72
C TRP A 39 2.93 8.56 -15.16
N LYS A 40 2.13 9.36 -15.86
CA LYS A 40 0.83 8.95 -16.40
C LYS A 40 0.91 8.19 -17.72
N GLU A 41 2.10 8.13 -18.36
CA GLU A 41 2.27 7.41 -19.62
C GLU A 41 2.03 5.91 -19.45
N ASN A 42 2.42 5.35 -18.31
CA ASN A 42 2.27 3.92 -17.99
C ASN A 42 0.96 3.59 -17.25
N ASP A 43 0.39 4.56 -16.50
CA ASP A 43 -0.91 4.43 -15.86
C ASP A 43 -1.77 5.69 -16.09
N PRO A 44 -2.62 5.70 -17.13
CA PRO A 44 -3.54 6.82 -17.39
C PRO A 44 -4.54 7.07 -16.25
N THR A 45 -4.76 6.09 -15.37
CA THR A 45 -5.68 6.19 -14.21
C THR A 45 -4.99 6.77 -12.97
N LEU A 46 -3.70 7.10 -13.06
CA LEU A 46 -2.94 7.68 -11.95
C LEU A 46 -3.44 9.10 -11.65
N ASN A 47 -3.98 9.29 -10.44
CA ASN A 47 -4.30 10.60 -9.88
C ASN A 47 -3.21 10.98 -8.86
N LEU A 48 -2.60 12.15 -9.05
CA LEU A 48 -1.52 12.67 -8.21
C LEU A 48 -1.99 13.74 -7.22
N GLU A 49 -3.26 14.19 -7.30
CA GLU A 49 -3.79 15.33 -6.53
C GLU A 49 -3.55 15.19 -5.02
N ASP A 50 -3.94 14.05 -4.43
CA ASP A 50 -3.75 13.80 -3.00
C ASP A 50 -2.27 13.71 -2.60
N LEU A 51 -1.43 13.18 -3.48
CA LEU A 51 0.00 13.00 -3.22
C LEU A 51 0.73 14.35 -3.26
N VAL A 52 0.37 15.21 -4.23
CA VAL A 52 0.84 16.60 -4.34
C VAL A 52 0.39 17.40 -3.12
N ALA A 53 -0.89 17.28 -2.73
CA ALA A 53 -1.40 17.95 -1.53
C ALA A 53 -0.65 17.50 -0.27
N LEU A 54 -0.43 16.19 -0.10
CA LEU A 54 0.36 15.68 1.04
C LEU A 54 1.79 16.22 1.06
N TYR A 55 2.45 16.31 -0.09
CA TYR A 55 3.80 16.88 -0.17
C TYR A 55 3.83 18.36 0.22
N GLN A 56 2.84 19.14 -0.23
CA GLN A 56 2.75 20.58 0.07
C GLN A 56 2.38 20.86 1.53
N ASP A 57 1.44 20.09 2.08
CA ASP A 57 0.94 20.29 3.44
C ASP A 57 1.88 19.70 4.50
N ASP A 58 2.47 18.53 4.23
CA ASP A 58 3.32 17.81 5.17
C ASP A 58 4.34 16.90 4.47
N LYS A 59 5.36 17.55 3.89
CA LYS A 59 6.51 16.88 3.25
C LYS A 59 7.14 15.80 4.14
N ASN A 60 7.28 16.06 5.45
CA ASN A 60 7.90 15.11 6.37
C ASN A 60 7.10 13.80 6.49
N THR A 61 5.77 13.90 6.49
CA THR A 61 4.90 12.71 6.45
C THR A 61 5.10 11.92 5.17
N LEU A 62 5.19 12.56 4.00
CA LEU A 62 5.43 11.83 2.75
C LEU A 62 6.81 11.18 2.72
N GLU A 63 7.86 11.90 3.10
CA GLU A 63 9.23 11.36 3.16
C GLU A 63 9.31 10.15 4.11
N SER A 64 8.66 10.23 5.27
CA SER A 64 8.57 9.12 6.22
C SER A 64 7.81 7.94 5.63
N ALA A 65 6.68 8.18 4.95
CA ALA A 65 5.90 7.14 4.29
C ALA A 65 6.70 6.39 3.21
N LEU A 66 7.53 7.12 2.46
CA LEU A 66 8.34 6.54 1.39
C LEU A 66 9.54 5.75 1.94
N THR A 67 10.23 6.27 2.95
CA THR A 67 11.51 5.72 3.44
C THR A 67 11.37 4.73 4.59
N GLN A 68 10.39 4.92 5.47
CA GLN A 68 10.15 4.09 6.66
C GLN A 68 8.88 3.23 6.52
N GLY A 69 8.13 3.44 5.43
CA GLY A 69 6.83 2.84 5.19
C GLY A 69 5.69 3.55 5.93
N TYR A 70 4.47 3.05 5.77
CA TYR A 70 3.26 3.72 6.24
C TYR A 70 2.19 2.74 6.67
N SER A 71 1.22 3.25 7.43
CA SER A 71 -0.07 2.60 7.67
C SER A 71 -1.17 3.34 6.92
N VAL A 72 -2.27 2.67 6.60
CA VAL A 72 -3.43 3.31 5.99
C VAL A 72 -4.43 3.71 7.08
N LYS A 73 -4.85 4.98 7.11
CA LYS A 73 -5.78 5.52 8.12
C LYS A 73 -7.10 4.75 8.20
N PHE A 74 -7.71 4.47 7.04
CA PHE A 74 -8.97 3.74 6.92
C PHE A 74 -8.85 2.72 5.79
N LEU A 75 -8.95 1.44 6.13
CA LEU A 75 -8.82 0.33 5.19
C LEU A 75 -10.13 -0.42 5.02
N THR A 76 -10.64 -0.43 3.79
CA THR A 76 -11.80 -1.23 3.38
C THR A 76 -11.34 -2.55 2.76
N PHE A 77 -12.24 -3.52 2.57
CA PHE A 77 -11.96 -4.77 1.87
C PHE A 77 -11.40 -4.56 0.46
N ASN A 78 -12.08 -3.74 -0.35
CA ASN A 78 -11.60 -3.40 -1.69
C ASN A 78 -10.26 -2.67 -1.66
N GLY A 79 -10.02 -1.90 -0.60
CA GLY A 79 -8.74 -1.24 -0.41
C GLY A 79 -7.62 -2.21 -0.10
N LEU A 80 -7.85 -3.17 0.80
CA LEU A 80 -6.90 -4.23 1.10
C LEU A 80 -6.59 -5.06 -0.16
N LYS A 81 -7.61 -5.46 -0.93
CA LYS A 81 -7.43 -6.13 -2.23
C LYS A 81 -6.56 -5.33 -3.20
N SER A 82 -6.77 -4.01 -3.26
CA SER A 82 -5.97 -3.14 -4.12
C SER A 82 -4.51 -3.04 -3.65
N LEU A 83 -4.26 -2.94 -2.34
CA LEU A 83 -2.90 -2.96 -1.79
C LEU A 83 -2.21 -4.29 -2.09
N LEU A 84 -2.91 -5.42 -1.89
CA LEU A 84 -2.41 -6.75 -2.22
C LEU A 84 -1.98 -6.85 -3.69
N LYS A 85 -2.79 -6.31 -4.60
CA LYS A 85 -2.47 -6.29 -6.01
C LYS A 85 -1.26 -5.42 -6.34
N PHE A 86 -1.20 -4.17 -5.87
CA PHE A 86 -0.16 -3.23 -6.29
C PHE A 86 1.18 -3.47 -5.57
N ARG A 87 1.14 -3.85 -4.29
CA ARG A 87 2.35 -4.00 -3.48
C ARG A 87 2.96 -5.40 -3.56
N PHE A 88 2.11 -6.42 -3.64
CA PHE A 88 2.51 -7.82 -3.47
C PHE A 88 2.17 -8.68 -4.69
N HIS A 89 1.58 -8.08 -5.73
CA HIS A 89 1.11 -8.76 -6.95
C HIS A 89 0.20 -9.96 -6.69
N LYS A 90 -0.63 -9.87 -5.63
CA LYS A 90 -1.53 -10.95 -5.21
C LYS A 90 -2.92 -10.79 -5.82
N ILE A 91 -3.45 -11.87 -6.39
CA ILE A 91 -4.72 -11.92 -7.11
C ILE A 91 -5.73 -12.80 -6.36
N GLU A 92 -6.96 -12.30 -6.20
CA GLU A 92 -8.06 -13.07 -5.61
C GLU A 92 -8.38 -14.30 -6.48
N GLY A 93 -8.57 -15.45 -5.84
CA GLY A 93 -8.80 -16.72 -6.53
C GLY A 93 -7.52 -17.50 -6.82
N GLU A 94 -6.36 -16.84 -6.85
CA GLU A 94 -5.05 -17.44 -7.10
C GLU A 94 -4.20 -17.46 -5.83
N ASP A 95 -4.03 -16.30 -5.19
CA ASP A 95 -3.15 -16.12 -4.04
C ASP A 95 -3.88 -16.08 -2.69
N TYR A 96 -5.19 -15.81 -2.72
CA TYR A 96 -6.05 -15.71 -1.54
C TYR A 96 -7.53 -15.85 -1.91
N GLN A 97 -8.38 -16.07 -0.91
CA GLN A 97 -9.83 -16.05 -1.04
C GLN A 97 -10.44 -14.90 -0.25
N LEU A 98 -11.50 -14.29 -0.78
CA LEU A 98 -12.27 -13.27 -0.07
C LEU A 98 -13.42 -13.94 0.71
N CYS A 99 -13.63 -13.52 1.96
CA CYS A 99 -14.78 -13.93 2.76
C CYS A 99 -15.39 -12.72 3.49
N ASP A 100 -16.54 -12.93 4.14
CA ASP A 100 -17.27 -11.85 4.83
C ASP A 100 -16.46 -11.20 5.96
N SER A 101 -15.51 -11.93 6.57
CA SER A 101 -14.69 -11.45 7.69
C SER A 101 -13.29 -10.98 7.29
N GLY A 102 -12.87 -11.18 6.04
CA GLY A 102 -11.54 -10.76 5.60
C GLY A 102 -11.02 -11.46 4.36
N ILE A 103 -9.70 -11.64 4.34
CA ILE A 103 -8.95 -12.36 3.33
C ILE A 103 -8.39 -13.64 3.96
N MET A 104 -8.59 -14.76 3.30
CA MET A 104 -8.20 -16.10 3.75
C MET A 104 -7.08 -16.67 2.89
N ASP A 105 -6.24 -17.47 3.52
CA ASP A 105 -5.20 -18.29 2.89
C ASP A 105 -4.25 -17.47 2.00
N LEU A 106 -3.96 -16.23 2.42
CA LEU A 106 -3.06 -15.34 1.70
C LEU A 106 -1.62 -15.84 1.81
N ASN A 107 -1.03 -16.11 0.66
CA ASN A 107 0.37 -16.51 0.56
C ASN A 107 1.29 -15.30 0.44
N LEU A 108 2.08 -15.03 1.48
CA LEU A 108 3.16 -14.03 1.49
C LEU A 108 4.48 -14.69 1.85
N SER A 109 5.57 -14.14 1.32
CA SER A 109 6.91 -14.45 1.81
C SER A 109 7.14 -13.88 3.21
N LYS A 110 8.19 -14.38 3.88
CA LYS A 110 8.59 -13.90 5.22
C LYS A 110 8.97 -12.41 5.25
N GLU A 111 9.37 -11.86 4.11
CA GLU A 111 9.75 -10.45 3.98
C GLU A 111 8.53 -9.55 3.73
N GLU A 112 7.48 -10.09 3.08
CA GLU A 112 6.27 -9.34 2.75
C GLU A 112 5.29 -9.21 3.92
N GLN A 113 5.17 -10.25 4.75
CA GLN A 113 4.26 -10.25 5.89
C GLN A 113 4.42 -9.03 6.83
N PRO A 114 5.64 -8.66 7.29
CA PRO A 114 5.80 -7.48 8.16
C PRO A 114 5.46 -6.18 7.43
N ILE A 115 5.64 -6.10 6.10
CA ILE A 115 5.25 -4.94 5.30
C ILE A 115 3.73 -4.82 5.28
N LEU A 116 3.02 -5.93 5.04
CA LEU A 116 1.55 -5.91 5.07
C LEU A 116 1.05 -5.52 6.46
N GLU A 117 1.57 -6.13 7.52
CA GLU A 117 1.19 -5.84 8.91
C GLU A 117 1.30 -4.35 9.23
N GLN A 118 2.39 -3.72 8.78
CA GLN A 118 2.61 -2.28 8.93
C GLN A 118 1.59 -1.43 8.17
N MET A 119 1.15 -1.86 6.98
CA MET A 119 0.21 -1.14 6.13
C MET A 119 -1.23 -1.19 6.67
N LEU A 120 -1.58 -2.20 7.46
CA LEU A 120 -2.94 -2.40 7.95
C LEU A 120 -3.41 -1.27 8.87
N SER A 121 -4.67 -0.86 8.69
CA SER A 121 -5.33 0.01 9.66
C SER A 121 -5.63 -0.75 10.96
N ILE A 122 -5.82 -0.02 12.06
CA ILE A 122 -5.96 -0.59 13.41
C ILE A 122 -7.11 -1.61 13.56
N ASN A 123 -8.11 -1.59 12.66
CA ASN A 123 -9.26 -2.50 12.68
C ASN A 123 -8.98 -3.83 12.00
N TRP A 124 -7.80 -4.05 11.45
CA TRP A 124 -7.41 -5.31 10.83
C TRP A 124 -6.35 -6.01 11.67
N TYR A 125 -6.28 -7.33 11.54
CA TYR A 125 -5.23 -8.12 12.17
C TYR A 125 -4.85 -9.32 11.31
N ILE A 126 -3.62 -9.79 11.47
CA ILE A 126 -3.12 -11.00 10.83
C ILE A 126 -3.30 -12.18 11.79
N GLN A 127 -3.88 -13.26 11.29
CA GLN A 127 -3.94 -14.55 11.95
C GLN A 127 -3.07 -15.54 11.17
N ALA A 128 -2.06 -16.09 11.83
CA ALA A 128 -1.22 -17.13 11.21
C ALA A 128 -1.96 -18.47 11.18
N ASN A 129 -1.93 -19.17 10.04
CA ASN A 129 -2.40 -20.55 9.96
C ASN A 129 -1.33 -21.47 10.53
N THR A 130 -1.70 -22.34 11.49
CA THR A 130 -0.73 -23.13 12.27
C THR A 130 -0.09 -24.27 11.48
N ASN A 131 -0.68 -24.63 10.34
CA ASN A 131 -0.29 -25.78 9.51
C ASN A 131 0.07 -25.41 8.07
N GLU A 132 0.02 -24.13 7.71
CA GLU A 132 0.24 -23.65 6.35
C GLU A 132 1.18 -22.43 6.34
N SER A 133 1.87 -22.20 5.23
CA SER A 133 2.66 -20.98 5.01
C SER A 133 1.79 -19.75 4.71
N SER A 134 0.47 -19.88 4.84
CA SER A 134 -0.54 -18.87 4.54
C SER A 134 -0.98 -18.11 5.80
N ILE A 135 -1.52 -16.91 5.61
CA ILE A 135 -2.07 -16.08 6.68
C ILE A 135 -3.50 -15.65 6.34
N ASN A 136 -4.30 -15.36 7.36
CA ASN A 136 -5.57 -14.67 7.20
C ASN A 136 -5.42 -13.22 7.63
N VAL A 137 -6.12 -12.31 6.93
CA VAL A 137 -6.18 -10.89 7.26
C VAL A 137 -7.63 -10.55 7.55
N LEU A 138 -7.95 -10.34 8.83
CA LEU A 138 -9.32 -10.31 9.32
C LEU A 138 -9.66 -8.94 9.88
N LEU A 139 -10.91 -8.54 9.70
CA LEU A 139 -11.49 -7.39 10.38
C LEU A 139 -11.79 -7.76 11.84
N LYS A 140 -11.46 -6.86 12.78
CA LYS A 140 -11.70 -7.00 14.21
C LYS A 140 -13.18 -6.89 14.57
#